data_AF-A0A7S3GKY2-F1
#
_entry.id   AF-A0A7S3GKY2-F1
#
_cell.length_a   1.000
_cell.length_b   1.000
_cell.length_c   1.000
_cell.angle_alpha   90.00
_cell.angle_beta   90.00
_cell.angle_gamma   90.00
#
_symmetry.space_group_name_H-M   'P 1'
#
loop_
_entity.id
_entity.type
_entity.pdbx_description
1 polymer ?
#
loop_
_entity_poly.entity_id
_entity_poly.type
_entity_poly.pdbx_seq_one_letter_code
_entity_poly.pdbx_strand_id
1 'polypeptide(L)'
;MERGIIATPSSVPSLKAFVARVSRVRFYKTPVVSRKTKLHFSFGHETSLGTAVFFRSLHELKGAQPIKPPPLAGSEEEGEEGCDLSLAEDYLYVDELTPEMADGKAAMKGGEGSHYPVYALIELETPLFCPFGAMFLASRLDLEGVAKQCRLALVGRMLHS
;
A
#
# COMPACT_ATOMS: atom_id res chain seq x y z
N MET A 1 8.67 15.07 -27.07
CA MET A 1 9.09 14.40 -25.83
C MET A 1 7.86 14.23 -24.98
N GLU A 2 7.19 13.09 -25.14
CA GLU A 2 6.28 12.57 -24.12
C GLU A 2 7.08 12.21 -22.85
N ARG A 3 6.47 12.31 -21.68
CA ARG A 3 7.14 12.33 -20.36
C ARG A 3 8.12 11.15 -20.16
N GLY A 4 9.26 11.37 -19.50
CA GLY A 4 10.27 10.32 -19.23
C GLY A 4 11.07 10.57 -17.95
N ILE A 5 11.82 9.55 -17.50
CA ILE A 5 12.66 9.57 -16.30
C ILE A 5 14.13 9.67 -16.73
N ILE A 6 14.89 10.56 -16.10
CA ILE A 6 16.35 10.61 -16.22
C ILE A 6 16.91 10.20 -14.86
N ALA A 7 17.73 9.16 -14.84
CA ALA A 7 18.26 8.60 -13.62
C ALA A 7 19.67 8.05 -13.82
N THR A 8 20.39 7.85 -12.72
CA THR A 8 21.66 7.15 -12.71
C THR A 8 21.47 5.74 -13.28
N PRO A 9 22.41 5.22 -14.09
CA PRO A 9 22.32 3.84 -14.57
C PRO A 9 22.07 2.86 -13.42
N SER A 10 21.15 1.92 -13.64
CA SER A 10 20.75 0.88 -12.68
C SER A 10 20.01 1.35 -11.41
N SER A 11 19.67 2.64 -11.28
CA SER A 11 18.96 3.13 -10.08
C SER A 11 17.43 3.01 -10.15
N VAL A 12 16.86 2.77 -11.34
CA VAL A 12 15.40 2.66 -11.55
C VAL A 12 15.10 1.34 -12.27
N PRO A 13 14.79 0.26 -11.53
CA PRO A 13 14.40 -1.01 -12.12
C PRO A 13 13.01 -0.95 -12.78
N SER A 14 12.77 -1.90 -13.67
CA SER A 14 11.44 -2.19 -14.24
C SER A 14 10.72 -3.22 -13.37
N LEU A 15 9.53 -2.89 -12.91
CA LEU A 15 8.76 -3.69 -11.96
C LEU A 15 7.46 -4.20 -12.57
N LYS A 16 7.23 -5.51 -12.50
CA LYS A 16 5.95 -6.13 -12.91
C LYS A 16 5.09 -6.54 -11.71
N ALA A 17 5.72 -6.82 -10.59
CA ALA A 17 5.06 -7.02 -9.31
C ALA A 17 5.93 -6.42 -8.22
N PHE A 18 5.33 -6.13 -7.07
CA PHE A 18 6.06 -5.66 -5.89
C PHE A 18 5.22 -5.88 -4.63
N VAL A 19 5.90 -5.97 -3.48
CA VAL A 19 5.26 -6.00 -2.17
C VAL A 19 5.36 -4.63 -1.53
N ALA A 20 4.25 -4.18 -0.96
CA ALA A 20 4.15 -2.88 -0.33
C ALA A 20 3.35 -2.90 0.96
N ARG A 21 3.68 -1.97 1.85
CA ARG A 21 2.76 -1.56 2.91
C ARG A 21 1.72 -0.62 2.31
N VAL A 22 0.45 -0.91 2.57
CA VAL A 22 -0.67 -0.15 2.02
C VAL A 22 -1.55 0.41 3.12
N SER A 23 -2.06 1.61 2.87
CA SER A 23 -3.06 2.29 3.67
C SER A 23 -4.21 2.69 2.76
N ARG A 24 -5.42 2.30 3.12
CA ARG A 24 -6.61 2.66 2.35
C ARG A 24 -6.95 4.13 2.60
N VAL A 25 -7.38 4.80 1.54
CA VAL A 25 -7.87 6.19 1.62
C VAL A 25 -9.27 6.18 2.20
N ARG A 26 -9.47 6.87 3.34
CA ARG A 26 -10.73 6.88 4.10
C ARG A 26 -11.94 7.37 3.30
N PHE A 27 -11.71 8.25 2.32
CA PHE A 27 -12.77 8.78 1.46
C PHE A 27 -13.22 7.83 0.35
N TYR A 28 -12.44 6.75 0.09
CA TYR A 28 -12.83 5.71 -0.85
C TYR A 28 -13.89 4.83 -0.19
N LYS A 29 -15.13 4.85 -0.69
CA LYS A 29 -16.22 4.08 -0.08
C LYS A 29 -16.33 2.65 -0.59
N THR A 30 -15.82 2.37 -1.77
CA THR A 30 -15.97 1.06 -2.41
C THR A 30 -14.96 0.07 -1.83
N PRO A 31 -15.34 -1.15 -1.45
CA PRO A 31 -14.35 -2.13 -1.02
C PRO A 31 -13.33 -2.45 -2.12
N VAL A 32 -12.12 -2.87 -1.73
CA VAL A 32 -11.11 -3.35 -2.66
C VAL A 32 -10.93 -4.85 -2.44
N VAL A 33 -11.44 -5.64 -3.38
CA VAL A 33 -11.35 -7.11 -3.33
C VAL A 33 -10.01 -7.56 -3.90
N SER A 34 -9.31 -8.41 -3.14
CA SER A 34 -8.05 -9.03 -3.55
C SER A 34 -8.19 -9.74 -4.89
N ARG A 35 -7.21 -9.53 -5.78
CA ARG A 35 -7.08 -10.12 -7.12
C ARG A 35 -8.18 -9.76 -8.14
N LYS A 36 -9.35 -9.27 -7.71
CA LYS A 36 -10.49 -8.95 -8.59
C LYS A 36 -10.58 -7.47 -8.93
N THR A 37 -10.20 -6.59 -8.02
CA THR A 37 -10.32 -5.14 -8.23
C THR A 37 -9.11 -4.62 -9.00
N LYS A 38 -9.33 -4.22 -10.25
CA LYS A 38 -8.30 -3.53 -11.03
C LYS A 38 -8.20 -2.07 -10.61
N LEU A 39 -7.00 -1.60 -10.35
CA LEU A 39 -6.69 -0.23 -9.96
C LEU A 39 -5.54 0.30 -10.82
N HIS A 40 -5.56 1.61 -11.04
CA HIS A 40 -4.49 2.35 -11.68
C HIS A 40 -3.44 2.70 -10.61
N PHE A 41 -2.31 1.98 -10.63
CA PHE A 41 -1.16 2.22 -9.77
C PHE A 41 -0.26 3.26 -10.41
N SER A 42 -0.02 4.35 -9.71
CA SER A 42 0.81 5.46 -10.20
C SER A 42 2.04 5.64 -9.33
N PHE A 43 3.20 5.66 -9.99
CA PHE A 43 4.51 5.97 -9.40
C PHE A 43 5.06 7.22 -10.09
N GLY A 44 5.17 8.33 -9.34
CA GLY A 44 5.63 9.60 -9.90
C GLY A 44 4.79 10.06 -11.10
N HIS A 45 5.29 9.82 -12.31
CA HIS A 45 4.68 10.25 -13.58
C HIS A 45 4.13 9.11 -14.44
N GLU A 46 4.33 7.86 -14.03
CA GLU A 46 3.89 6.68 -14.77
C GLU A 46 2.71 6.00 -14.05
N THR A 47 1.78 5.46 -14.83
CA THR A 47 0.58 4.78 -14.31
C THR A 47 0.35 3.50 -15.08
N SER A 48 0.16 2.39 -14.36
CA SER A 48 -0.16 1.08 -14.93
C SER A 48 -1.38 0.49 -14.21
N LEU A 49 -2.19 -0.26 -14.97
CA LEU A 49 -3.29 -1.02 -14.40
C LEU A 49 -2.74 -2.27 -13.70
N GLY A 50 -3.33 -2.65 -12.58
CA GLY A 50 -2.92 -3.85 -11.87
C GLY A 50 -3.96 -4.33 -10.88
N THR A 51 -3.63 -5.42 -10.19
CA THR A 51 -4.41 -5.98 -9.09
C THR A 51 -3.57 -6.08 -7.83
N ALA A 52 -4.21 -6.11 -6.67
CA ALA A 52 -3.55 -6.28 -5.39
C ALA A 52 -4.08 -7.51 -4.66
N VAL A 53 -3.21 -8.23 -3.95
CA VAL A 53 -3.55 -9.29 -3.00
C VAL A 53 -3.17 -8.79 -1.61
N PHE A 54 -4.14 -8.64 -0.72
CA PHE A 54 -3.94 -8.10 0.62
C PHE A 54 -3.64 -9.18 1.65
N PHE A 55 -2.77 -8.86 2.60
CA PHE A 55 -2.43 -9.73 3.72
C PHE A 55 -1.94 -8.94 4.95
N ARG A 56 -1.95 -9.56 6.13
CA ARG A 56 -1.56 -8.95 7.41
C ARG A 56 -0.62 -9.87 8.20
N SER A 57 0.35 -9.32 8.93
CA SER A 57 1.23 -10.13 9.77
C SER A 57 0.46 -10.70 10.95
N LEU A 58 0.60 -12.01 11.14
CA LEU A 58 -0.04 -12.75 12.22
C LEU A 58 0.63 -12.47 13.59
N HIS A 59 1.92 -12.11 13.58
CA HIS A 59 2.68 -11.72 14.76
C HIS A 59 2.20 -10.37 15.31
N GLU A 60 1.96 -9.42 14.42
CA GLU A 60 1.40 -8.11 14.78
C GLU A 60 -0.01 -8.30 15.35
N LEU A 61 -0.89 -9.06 14.69
CA LEU A 61 -2.26 -9.34 15.13
C LEU A 61 -2.40 -9.92 16.56
N LYS A 62 -1.40 -10.67 17.04
CA LYS A 62 -1.43 -11.37 18.34
C LYS A 62 -0.97 -10.51 19.53
N GLY A 63 -0.73 -9.22 19.34
CA GLY A 63 -0.41 -8.29 20.43
C GLY A 63 1.09 -8.04 20.61
N ALA A 64 1.89 -8.10 19.54
CA ALA A 64 3.17 -7.44 19.56
C ALA A 64 2.95 -5.92 19.63
N GLN A 65 3.65 -5.27 20.56
CA GLN A 65 3.51 -3.86 20.96
C GLN A 65 3.18 -2.92 19.79
N PRO A 66 2.30 -1.91 19.97
CA PRO A 66 2.16 -0.84 19.00
C PRO A 66 3.55 -0.24 18.80
N ILE A 67 4.04 -0.27 17.56
CA ILE A 67 5.21 0.50 17.16
C ILE A 67 4.85 1.95 17.49
N LYS A 68 5.44 2.46 18.56
CA LYS A 68 5.18 3.81 19.06
C LYS A 68 5.46 4.78 17.91
N PRO A 69 4.50 5.64 17.49
CA PRO A 69 4.87 6.70 16.55
C PRO A 69 5.98 7.53 17.21
N PRO A 70 7.10 7.80 16.52
CA PRO A 70 8.16 8.62 17.08
C PRO A 70 7.58 9.96 17.55
N PRO A 71 7.96 10.46 18.74
CA PRO A 71 7.53 11.77 19.18
C PRO A 71 8.01 12.82 18.17
N LEU A 72 7.09 13.65 17.69
CA LEU A 72 7.40 14.88 16.98
C LEU A 72 8.22 15.80 17.91
N ALA A 73 9.54 15.67 17.89
CA ALA A 73 10.47 16.64 18.44
C ALA A 73 11.82 16.47 17.74
N GLY A 74 12.26 17.52 17.06
CA GLY A 74 13.37 17.49 16.11
C GLY A 74 14.67 16.93 16.67
N SER A 75 15.28 16.05 15.90
CA SER A 75 16.72 15.87 15.79
C SER A 75 16.99 15.09 14.49
N GLU A 76 17.95 15.61 13.74
CA GLU A 76 18.37 15.12 12.43
C GLU A 76 19.24 13.87 12.63
N GLU A 77 18.69 12.68 12.42
CA GLU A 77 19.46 11.48 12.08
C GLU A 77 18.66 10.65 11.06
N GLU A 78 19.30 10.38 9.92
CA GLU A 78 18.81 9.52 8.84
C GLU A 78 18.80 8.06 9.33
N GLY A 79 17.62 7.58 9.73
CA GLY A 79 17.34 6.17 9.97
C GLY A 79 16.11 5.77 9.17
N GLU A 80 16.27 4.88 8.20
CA GLU A 80 15.15 4.23 7.53
C GLU A 80 14.35 3.40 8.53
N GLU A 81 13.35 4.01 9.18
CA GLU A 81 12.32 3.26 9.91
C GLU A 81 11.38 2.60 8.90
N GLY A 82 11.90 1.59 8.21
CA GLY A 82 11.13 0.64 7.45
C GLY A 82 10.48 -0.36 8.40
N CYS A 83 9.15 -0.47 8.37
CA CYS A 83 8.52 -1.74 8.78
C CYS A 83 8.97 -2.77 7.75
N ASP A 84 10.08 -3.43 8.04
CA ASP A 84 10.67 -4.39 7.14
C ASP A 84 9.76 -5.61 7.06
N LEU A 85 9.34 -5.97 5.86
CA LEU A 85 8.50 -7.14 5.66
C LEU A 85 9.36 -8.38 5.87
N SER A 86 9.18 -9.08 6.98
CA SER A 86 9.88 -10.34 7.20
C SER A 86 9.30 -11.47 6.35
N LEU A 87 10.06 -11.93 5.36
CA LEU A 87 9.68 -13.09 4.53
C LEU A 87 9.63 -14.43 5.31
N ALA A 88 10.12 -14.44 6.55
CA ALA A 88 10.10 -15.62 7.42
C ALA A 88 8.84 -15.71 8.28
N GLU A 89 7.98 -14.70 8.27
CA GLU A 89 6.74 -14.66 9.04
C GLU A 89 5.54 -15.22 8.29
N ASP A 90 4.56 -15.72 9.05
CA ASP A 90 3.27 -16.09 8.51
C ASP A 90 2.35 -14.88 8.36
N TYR A 91 1.71 -14.79 7.20
CA TYR A 91 0.76 -13.74 6.88
C TYR A 91 -0.65 -14.32 6.65
N LEU A 92 -1.66 -13.61 7.14
CA LEU A 92 -3.05 -13.96 6.92
C LEU A 92 -3.59 -13.23 5.69
N TYR A 93 -4.15 -14.00 4.74
CA TYR A 93 -4.82 -13.47 3.56
C TYR A 93 -6.05 -12.64 3.93
N VAL A 94 -6.22 -11.51 3.27
CA VAL A 94 -7.39 -10.62 3.39
C VAL A 94 -8.13 -10.61 2.06
N ASP A 95 -9.36 -11.14 2.05
CA ASP A 95 -10.15 -11.22 0.81
C ASP A 95 -10.59 -9.86 0.30
N GLU A 96 -10.95 -8.96 1.21
CA GLU A 96 -11.47 -7.65 0.88
C GLU A 96 -11.04 -6.60 1.90
N LEU A 97 -10.49 -5.50 1.41
CA LEU A 97 -10.16 -4.35 2.24
C LEU A 97 -11.38 -3.42 2.33
N THR A 98 -12.15 -3.55 3.41
CA THR A 98 -13.34 -2.73 3.68
C THR A 98 -12.96 -1.39 4.33
N PRO A 99 -13.82 -0.34 4.25
CA PRO A 99 -13.57 0.92 4.96
C PRO A 99 -13.45 0.73 6.48
N GLU A 100 -14.21 -0.21 7.06
CA GLU A 100 -14.16 -0.54 8.49
C GLU A 100 -12.77 -1.03 8.94
N MET A 101 -12.09 -1.76 8.05
CA MET A 101 -10.74 -2.28 8.27
C MET A 101 -9.64 -1.22 8.19
N ALA A 102 -9.93 -0.05 7.61
CA ALA A 102 -8.98 1.04 7.38
C ALA A 102 -9.13 2.22 8.34
N ASP A 103 -10.31 2.40 8.91
CA ASP A 103 -10.58 3.44 9.89
C ASP A 103 -10.14 3.05 11.32
N GLY A 104 -9.33 2.01 11.49
CA GLY A 104 -8.90 1.54 12.82
C GLY A 104 -10.05 0.99 13.66
N LYS A 105 -11.18 0.63 13.03
CA LYS A 105 -12.38 0.07 13.68
C LYS A 105 -12.59 -1.41 13.40
N ALA A 106 -11.56 -2.14 12.96
CA ALA A 106 -11.57 -3.59 13.02
C ALA A 106 -11.36 -4.03 14.48
N ALA A 107 -12.37 -3.77 15.31
CA ALA A 107 -12.53 -4.43 16.58
C ALA A 107 -12.84 -5.90 16.30
N MET A 108 -11.89 -6.79 16.58
CA MET A 108 -12.30 -8.06 17.16
C MET A 108 -13.17 -7.71 18.38
N LYS A 109 -14.34 -8.34 18.51
CA LYS A 109 -15.18 -8.24 19.72
C LYS A 109 -14.30 -8.38 20.97
N GLY A 110 -13.95 -7.26 21.63
CA GLY A 110 -13.31 -7.25 22.95
C GLY A 110 -11.85 -6.79 23.08
N GLY A 111 -11.32 -5.87 22.26
CA GLY A 111 -9.97 -5.32 22.52
C GLY A 111 -9.69 -3.96 21.86
N GLU A 112 -8.93 -3.12 22.56
CA GLU A 112 -8.50 -1.77 22.15
C GLU A 112 -7.90 -1.75 20.74
N GLY A 113 -8.27 -0.74 19.93
CA GLY A 113 -8.00 -0.68 18.50
C GLY A 113 -6.51 -0.56 18.16
N SER A 114 -5.84 -1.69 17.97
CA SER A 114 -4.50 -1.75 17.39
C SER A 114 -4.59 -1.69 15.85
N HIS A 115 -4.02 -0.64 15.27
CA HIS A 115 -3.98 -0.45 13.82
C HIS A 115 -2.81 -1.25 13.22
N TYR A 116 -3.05 -2.53 12.93
CA TYR A 116 -2.05 -3.38 12.27
C TYR A 116 -1.84 -2.96 10.81
N PRO A 117 -0.58 -2.88 10.34
CA PRO A 117 -0.31 -2.55 8.95
C PRO A 117 -0.89 -3.63 8.03
N VAL A 118 -1.37 -3.19 6.87
CA VAL A 118 -1.79 -4.07 5.78
C VAL A 118 -0.70 -4.06 4.74
N TYR A 119 -0.34 -5.25 4.27
CA TYR A 119 0.58 -5.44 3.17
C TYR A 119 -0.20 -5.87 1.93
N ALA A 120 0.37 -5.61 0.77
CA ALA A 120 -0.19 -6.03 -0.50
C ALA A 120 0.90 -6.50 -1.45
N LEU A 121 0.62 -7.56 -2.17
CA LEU A 121 1.34 -7.96 -3.39
C LEU A 121 0.59 -7.32 -4.56
N ILE A 122 1.24 -6.40 -5.26
CA ILE A 122 0.69 -5.72 -6.42
C ILE A 122 1.24 -6.41 -7.66
N GLU A 123 0.36 -6.76 -8.59
CA GLU A 123 0.70 -7.29 -9.91
C GLU A 123 0.24 -6.28 -10.97
N LEU A 124 1.18 -5.78 -11.76
CA LEU A 124 0.96 -4.80 -12.81
C LEU A 124 0.80 -5.49 -14.16
N GLU A 125 -0.13 -5.01 -14.98
CA GLU A 125 -0.33 -5.52 -16.34
C GLU A 125 0.84 -5.13 -17.24
N THR A 126 1.26 -3.86 -17.17
CA THR A 126 2.47 -3.36 -17.82
C THR A 126 3.52 -2.97 -16.77
N PRO A 127 4.81 -3.28 -16.99
CA PRO A 127 5.85 -2.90 -16.06
C PRO A 127 5.95 -1.38 -15.85
N LEU A 128 6.34 -0.96 -14.66
CA LEU A 128 6.60 0.45 -14.32
C LEU A 128 8.07 0.65 -13.92
N PHE A 129 8.62 1.83 -14.19
CA PHE A 129 9.97 2.20 -13.79
C PHE A 129 9.93 3.04 -12.51
N CYS A 130 10.36 2.48 -11.38
CA CYS A 130 10.42 3.24 -10.13
C CYS A 130 11.59 2.80 -9.22
N PRO A 131 12.18 3.74 -8.46
CA PRO A 131 13.24 3.41 -7.52
C PRO A 131 12.70 2.62 -6.32
N PHE A 132 13.58 1.87 -5.66
CA PHE A 132 13.26 1.16 -4.42
C PHE A 132 12.77 2.12 -3.33
N GLY A 133 11.80 1.66 -2.53
CA GLY A 133 11.21 2.47 -1.46
C GLY A 133 10.28 3.59 -1.92
N ALA A 134 9.98 3.70 -3.23
CA ALA A 134 9.08 4.73 -3.75
C ALA A 134 7.65 4.60 -3.19
N MET A 135 6.99 5.75 -3.05
CA MET A 135 5.56 5.80 -2.76
C MET A 135 4.74 5.65 -4.04
N PHE A 136 3.56 5.04 -3.89
CA PHE A 136 2.58 4.94 -4.96
C PHE A 136 1.18 5.26 -4.46
N LEU A 137 0.31 5.56 -5.41
CA LEU A 137 -1.12 5.75 -5.22
C LEU A 137 -1.85 4.77 -6.13
N ALA A 138 -2.91 4.14 -5.62
CA ALA A 138 -3.79 3.31 -6.42
C ALA A 138 -5.16 3.98 -6.53
N SER A 139 -5.68 4.10 -7.76
CA SER A 139 -6.93 4.81 -8.02
C SER A 139 -7.83 4.06 -9.00
N ARG A 140 -9.13 4.25 -8.85
CA ARG A 140 -10.15 3.70 -9.74
C ARG A 140 -10.64 4.81 -10.67
N LEU A 141 -9.95 4.98 -11.80
CA LEU A 141 -10.19 6.06 -12.76
C LEU A 141 -11.34 5.75 -13.74
N ASP A 142 -11.72 4.48 -13.85
CA ASP A 142 -12.82 3.94 -14.66
C ASP A 142 -14.23 4.32 -14.15
N LEU A 143 -14.33 4.99 -13.00
CA LEU A 143 -15.61 5.48 -12.49
C LEU A 143 -16.08 6.67 -13.33
N GLU A 144 -17.19 6.48 -14.07
CA GLU A 144 -17.80 7.49 -14.94
C GLU A 144 -18.14 8.80 -14.20
N GLY A 145 -18.02 9.91 -14.94
CA GLY A 145 -17.84 11.28 -14.46
C GLY A 145 -18.96 11.94 -13.64
N VAL A 146 -19.95 11.18 -13.18
CA VAL A 146 -21.06 11.70 -12.33
C VAL A 146 -20.91 11.25 -10.87
N ALA A 147 -20.02 10.29 -10.57
CA ALA A 147 -19.82 9.82 -9.21
C ALA A 147 -19.08 10.87 -8.35
N LYS A 148 -19.79 11.51 -7.41
CA LYS A 148 -19.21 12.33 -6.31
C LYS A 148 -18.49 11.46 -5.27
N GLN A 149 -17.64 10.54 -5.71
CA GLN A 149 -16.91 9.61 -4.87
C GLN A 149 -15.41 9.80 -5.06
N CYS A 150 -14.65 9.72 -3.96
CA CYS A 150 -13.19 9.70 -4.04
C CYS A 150 -12.76 8.51 -4.91
N ARG A 151 -11.84 8.75 -5.85
CA ARG A 151 -11.29 7.73 -6.76
C ARG A 151 -9.95 7.17 -6.31
N LEU A 152 -9.32 7.77 -5.29
CA LEU A 152 -8.08 7.27 -4.71
C LEU A 152 -8.44 6.15 -3.74
N ALA A 153 -8.03 4.92 -4.01
CA ALA A 153 -8.35 3.75 -3.21
C ALA A 153 -7.30 3.48 -2.13
N LEU A 154 -6.01 3.54 -2.50
CA LEU A 154 -4.89 3.16 -1.65
C LEU A 154 -3.73 4.14 -1.81
N VAL A 155 -2.94 4.28 -0.76
CA VAL A 155 -1.59 4.84 -0.78
C VAL A 155 -0.65 3.82 -0.15
N GLY A 156 0.58 3.73 -0.63
CA GLY A 156 1.53 2.79 -0.07
C GLY A 156 2.97 3.14 -0.37
N ARG A 157 3.86 2.40 0.27
CA ARG A 157 5.30 2.45 0.03
C ARG A 157 5.78 1.05 -0.34
N MET A 158 6.55 0.96 -1.42
CA MET A 158 7.16 -0.29 -1.85
C MET A 158 8.21 -0.74 -0.82
N LEU A 159 8.17 -2.01 -0.46
CA LEU A 159 9.12 -2.63 0.46
C LEU A 159 10.05 -3.59 -0.28
N HIS A 160 9.50 -4.34 -1.24
CA HIS A 160 10.25 -5.33 -2.00
C HIS A 160 9.74 -5.38 -3.45
N SER A 161 10.58 -5.73 -4.41
CA SER A 161 10.22 -5.82 -5.83
C SER A 161 10.55 -7.18 -6.44
#